data_AF-A0A9E5PPT6-F1
#
_entry.id   AF-A0A9E5PPT6-F1
#
_cell.length_a   1.000
_cell.length_b   1.000
_cell.length_c   1.000
_cell.angle_alpha   90.00
_cell.angle_beta   90.00
_cell.angle_gamma   90.00
#
_symmetry.space_group_name_H-M   'P 1'
#
loop_
_entity.id
_entity.type
_entity.pdbx_description
1 polymer ?
#
loop_
_entity_poly.entity_id
_entity_poly.type
_entity_poly.pdbx_seq_one_letter_code
_entity_poly.pdbx_strand_id
1 'polypeptide(L)'
;MFTDHRPIERARPTHRPMTARQETPEATARETWRSRFLALQLIGLDSEAFTLADFALWHTLEEHICHGGEVLDLSAHGDALGRAADELMEAFADACRLFERRAKVLHLPAGLSALPSWVDAFPWVERIMAPGAVDAPTPQDA
;
A
#
# COMPACT_ATOMS: atom_id res chain seq x y z
N MET A 1 70.71 17.72 33.73
CA MET A 1 70.00 16.81 32.80
C MET A 1 68.67 16.45 33.43
N PHE A 2 67.58 17.05 32.97
CA PHE A 2 66.21 16.69 33.36
C PHE A 2 65.44 16.44 32.07
N THR A 3 65.01 15.20 31.86
CA THR A 3 64.18 14.77 30.74
C THR A 3 62.71 15.10 31.05
N ASP A 4 62.19 16.13 30.38
CA ASP A 4 60.77 16.49 30.35
C ASP A 4 60.03 15.52 29.42
N HIS A 5 59.38 14.51 29.99
CA HIS A 5 58.47 13.63 29.25
C HIS A 5 57.04 14.16 29.39
N ARG A 6 56.58 14.96 28.42
CA ARG A 6 55.15 15.26 28.27
C ARG A 6 54.42 14.02 27.74
N PRO A 7 53.25 13.65 28.30
CA PRO A 7 52.43 12.62 27.70
C PRO A 7 51.73 13.16 26.44
N ILE A 8 51.84 12.43 25.34
CA ILE A 8 51.10 12.69 24.11
C ILE A 8 49.63 12.36 24.38
N GLU A 9 48.78 13.38 24.50
CA GLU A 9 47.33 13.20 24.48
C GLU A 9 46.93 12.58 23.14
N ARG A 10 46.64 11.27 23.15
CA ARG A 10 46.01 10.57 22.03
C ARG A 10 44.63 11.19 21.83
N ALA A 11 44.52 12.09 20.85
CA ALA A 11 43.25 12.53 20.32
C ALA A 11 42.41 11.29 20.00
N ARG A 12 41.31 11.09 20.75
CA ARG A 12 40.31 10.07 20.41
C ARG A 12 39.82 10.39 19.01
N PRO A 13 39.81 9.44 18.07
CA PRO A 13 39.10 9.66 16.82
C PRO A 13 37.64 9.87 17.19
N THR A 14 37.15 11.08 16.93
CA THR A 14 35.72 11.38 16.97
C THR A 14 35.10 10.55 15.85
N HIS A 15 34.69 9.32 16.18
CA HIS A 15 33.76 8.59 15.35
C HIS A 15 32.50 9.44 15.28
N ARG A 16 32.41 10.23 14.21
CA ARG A 16 31.14 10.74 13.71
C ARG A 16 30.22 9.51 13.66
N PRO A 17 29.07 9.50 14.36
CA PRO A 17 28.10 8.47 14.11
C PRO A 17 27.75 8.60 12.62
N MET A 18 28.14 7.58 11.83
CA MET A 18 27.47 7.30 10.58
C MET A 18 26.00 7.21 10.98
N THR A 19 25.21 8.18 10.52
CA THR A 19 23.76 8.11 10.57
C THR A 19 23.40 6.78 9.93
N ALA A 20 23.10 5.78 10.77
CA ALA A 20 22.41 4.58 10.35
C ALA A 20 21.11 5.09 9.73
N ARG A 21 21.11 5.14 8.40
CA ARG A 21 19.97 5.54 7.60
C ARG A 21 18.79 4.73 8.13
N GLN A 22 17.74 5.42 8.56
CA GLN A 22 16.50 4.83 9.06
C GLN A 22 15.71 4.10 7.96
N GLU A 23 16.38 3.47 6.99
CA GLU A 23 15.78 2.75 5.84
C GLU A 23 15.29 1.34 6.22
N THR A 24 15.73 0.81 7.37
CA THR A 24 15.40 -0.54 7.85
C THR A 24 13.93 -0.79 8.24
N PRO A 25 13.19 0.14 8.88
CA PRO A 25 11.81 -0.12 9.30
C PRO A 25 10.84 -0.20 8.13
N GLU A 26 11.02 0.64 7.11
CA GLU A 26 10.12 0.67 5.95
C GLU A 26 10.31 -0.59 5.08
N ALA A 27 11.56 -0.99 4.85
CA ALA A 27 11.86 -2.22 4.11
C ALA A 27 11.30 -3.46 4.80
N THR A 28 11.51 -3.62 6.12
CA THR A 28 10.94 -4.73 6.89
C THR A 28 9.41 -4.70 6.92
N ALA A 29 8.80 -3.51 7.07
CA ALA A 29 7.36 -3.36 6.98
C ALA A 29 6.81 -3.81 5.61
N ARG A 30 7.54 -3.49 4.53
CA ARG A 30 7.14 -3.84 3.16
C ARG A 30 7.23 -5.33 2.90
N GLU A 31 8.31 -5.97 3.36
CA GLU A 31 8.46 -7.43 3.31
C GLU A 31 7.38 -8.14 4.13
N THR A 32 7.01 -7.57 5.28
CA THR A 32 5.95 -8.10 6.13
C THR A 32 4.58 -8.02 5.43
N TRP A 33 4.26 -6.89 4.82
CA TRP A 33 3.04 -6.75 4.02
C TRP A 33 3.01 -7.72 2.83
N ARG A 34 4.10 -7.79 2.06
CA ARG A 34 4.24 -8.76 0.96
C ARG A 34 4.00 -10.19 1.43
N SER A 35 4.57 -10.56 2.57
CA SER A 35 4.42 -11.91 3.14
C SER A 35 2.99 -12.19 3.60
N ARG A 36 2.32 -11.22 4.26
CA ARG A 36 0.91 -11.33 4.67
C ARG A 36 -0.01 -11.47 3.46
N PHE A 37 0.24 -10.71 2.41
CA PHE A 37 -0.51 -10.78 1.16
C PHE A 37 -0.38 -12.15 0.49
N LEU A 38 0.85 -12.65 0.34
CA LEU A 38 1.11 -13.97 -0.23
C LEU A 38 0.41 -15.07 0.58
N ALA A 39 0.41 -14.97 1.92
CA ALA A 39 -0.31 -15.92 2.76
C ALA A 39 -1.82 -15.87 2.55
N LEU A 40 -2.43 -14.68 2.49
CA LEU A 40 -3.87 -14.51 2.25
C LEU A 40 -4.29 -15.03 0.86
N GLN A 41 -3.45 -14.80 -0.15
CA GLN A 41 -3.65 -15.35 -1.50
C GLN A 41 -3.57 -16.88 -1.51
N LEU A 42 -2.57 -17.47 -0.82
CA LEU A 42 -2.43 -18.92 -0.73
C LEU A 42 -3.55 -19.60 0.07
N ILE A 43 -4.20 -18.88 1.00
CA ILE A 43 -5.35 -19.37 1.77
C ILE A 43 -6.65 -19.26 0.95
N GLY A 44 -6.81 -18.19 0.16
CA GLY A 44 -7.98 -17.96 -0.69
C GLY A 44 -8.01 -18.77 -1.98
N LEU A 45 -6.86 -19.29 -2.42
CA LEU A 45 -6.73 -20.08 -3.65
C LEU A 45 -6.68 -21.56 -3.33
N ASP A 46 -7.80 -22.25 -3.57
CA ASP A 46 -7.83 -23.70 -3.68
C ASP A 46 -7.04 -24.11 -4.95
N SER A 47 -5.72 -24.25 -4.79
CA SER A 47 -4.66 -24.82 -5.65
C SER A 47 -4.61 -24.60 -7.19
N GLU A 48 -5.61 -24.03 -7.89
CA GLU A 48 -5.66 -24.08 -9.37
C GLU A 48 -5.86 -22.77 -10.15
N ALA A 49 -6.02 -21.58 -9.57
CA ALA A 49 -6.26 -20.40 -10.43
C ALA A 49 -5.73 -19.06 -9.93
N PHE A 50 -4.46 -18.98 -9.52
CA PHE A 50 -3.79 -17.69 -9.57
C PHE A 50 -3.59 -17.30 -11.04
N THR A 51 -4.27 -16.24 -11.46
CA THR A 51 -4.27 -15.80 -12.85
C THR A 51 -3.36 -14.58 -13.05
N LEU A 52 -3.07 -14.27 -14.31
CA LEU A 52 -2.40 -13.03 -14.66
C LEU A 52 -3.18 -11.78 -14.21
N ALA A 53 -4.51 -11.86 -14.12
CA ALA A 53 -5.35 -10.76 -13.62
C ALA A 53 -5.13 -10.50 -12.13
N ASP A 54 -4.97 -11.56 -11.32
CA ASP A 54 -4.68 -11.44 -9.88
C ASP A 54 -3.30 -10.84 -9.65
N PHE A 55 -2.32 -11.26 -10.47
CA PHE A 55 -0.99 -10.66 -10.49
C PHE A 55 -1.01 -9.18 -10.88
N ALA A 56 -1.80 -8.80 -11.88
CA ALA A 56 -1.91 -7.42 -12.31
C ALA A 56 -2.52 -6.53 -11.23
N LEU A 57 -3.56 -7.00 -10.53
CA LEU A 57 -4.12 -6.30 -9.37
C LEU A 57 -3.05 -6.12 -8.29
N TRP A 58 -2.33 -7.19 -7.94
CA TRP A 58 -1.26 -7.13 -6.94
C TRP A 58 -0.19 -6.09 -7.30
N HIS A 59 0.28 -6.10 -8.54
CA HIS A 59 1.30 -5.15 -9.00
C HIS A 59 0.81 -3.71 -8.85
N THR A 60 -0.45 -3.42 -9.18
CA THR A 60 -1.04 -2.08 -8.99
C THR A 60 -1.07 -1.66 -7.52
N LEU A 61 -1.46 -2.56 -6.61
CA LEU A 61 -1.48 -2.27 -5.17
C LEU A 61 -0.07 -2.07 -4.61
N GLU A 62 0.88 -2.90 -5.02
CA GLU A 62 2.29 -2.78 -4.62
C GLU A 62 2.92 -1.47 -5.10
N GLU A 63 2.71 -1.12 -6.37
CA GLU A 63 3.19 0.15 -6.93
C GLU A 63 2.64 1.33 -6.13
N HIS A 64 1.36 1.29 -5.74
CA HIS A 64 0.78 2.34 -4.92
C HIS A 64 1.40 2.40 -3.52
N ILE A 65 1.73 1.27 -2.90
CA ILE A 65 2.46 1.26 -1.61
C ILE A 65 3.87 1.84 -1.76
N CYS A 66 4.58 1.46 -2.83
CA CYS A 66 5.95 1.87 -3.05
C CYS A 66 6.07 3.36 -3.40
N HIS A 67 5.18 3.85 -4.26
CA HIS A 67 5.30 5.16 -4.89
C HIS A 67 4.23 6.15 -4.44
N GLY A 68 3.12 5.67 -3.88
CA GLY A 68 1.96 6.49 -3.55
C GLY A 68 1.25 7.01 -4.78
N GLY A 69 0.37 7.98 -4.53
CA GLY A 69 -0.38 8.66 -5.56
C GLY A 69 -1.65 9.26 -4.97
N GLU A 70 -2.15 10.34 -5.55
CA GLU A 70 -3.46 10.87 -5.18
C GLU A 70 -4.60 10.02 -5.74
N VAL A 71 -4.31 9.18 -6.74
CA VAL A 71 -5.28 8.31 -7.40
C VAL A 71 -4.83 6.85 -7.25
N LEU A 72 -5.74 5.99 -6.81
CA LEU A 72 -5.62 4.55 -6.92
C LEU A 72 -6.61 4.08 -8.00
N ASP A 73 -6.10 3.66 -9.14
CA ASP A 73 -6.93 3.22 -10.26
C ASP A 73 -7.03 1.70 -10.32
N LEU A 74 -8.22 1.17 -10.02
CA LEU A 74 -8.52 -0.26 -10.09
C LEU A 74 -9.53 -0.59 -11.20
N SER A 75 -9.83 0.35 -12.10
CA SER A 75 -10.87 0.20 -13.12
C SER A 75 -10.68 -1.00 -14.05
N ALA A 76 -9.43 -1.40 -14.28
CA ALA A 76 -9.09 -2.55 -15.12
C ALA A 76 -9.11 -3.91 -14.38
N HIS A 77 -9.36 -3.93 -13.06
CA HIS A 77 -9.18 -5.11 -12.22
C HIS A 77 -10.50 -5.79 -11.79
N GLY A 78 -11.58 -5.67 -12.57
CA GLY A 78 -12.90 -6.22 -12.23
C GLY A 78 -12.89 -7.69 -11.82
N ASP A 79 -12.35 -8.57 -12.66
CA ASP A 79 -12.34 -10.03 -12.41
C ASP A 79 -11.46 -10.42 -11.21
N ALA A 80 -10.36 -9.70 -11.00
CA ALA A 80 -9.45 -9.94 -9.88
C ALA A 80 -10.05 -9.42 -8.57
N LEU A 81 -10.68 -8.24 -8.58
CA LEU A 81 -11.37 -7.67 -7.42
C LEU A 81 -12.59 -8.48 -7.00
N GLY A 82 -13.31 -9.09 -7.95
CA GLY A 82 -14.43 -9.98 -7.64
C GLY A 82 -14.02 -11.28 -6.95
N ARG A 83 -12.73 -11.67 -7.05
CA ARG A 83 -12.15 -12.84 -6.37
C ARG A 83 -11.26 -12.49 -5.19
N ALA A 84 -10.88 -11.23 -5.06
CA ALA A 84 -10.06 -10.77 -3.95
C ALA A 84 -10.86 -10.88 -2.65
N ALA A 85 -10.31 -11.61 -1.68
CA ALA A 85 -10.86 -11.64 -0.34
C ALA A 85 -10.82 -10.24 0.29
N ASP A 86 -11.83 -9.87 1.08
CA ASP A 86 -11.89 -8.57 1.76
C ASP A 86 -10.65 -8.36 2.64
N GLU A 87 -10.16 -9.42 3.28
CA GLU A 87 -8.98 -9.40 4.14
C GLU A 87 -7.70 -8.96 3.40
N LEU A 88 -7.61 -9.20 2.10
CA LEU A 88 -6.50 -8.73 1.27
C LEU A 88 -6.56 -7.22 1.09
N MET A 89 -7.75 -6.68 0.80
CA MET A 89 -7.95 -5.25 0.60
C MET A 89 -7.80 -4.49 1.93
N GLU A 90 -8.23 -5.07 3.04
CA GLU A 90 -7.96 -4.57 4.39
C GLU A 90 -6.45 -4.56 4.71
N ALA A 91 -5.73 -5.64 4.39
CA ALA A 91 -4.28 -5.69 4.57
C ALA A 91 -3.54 -4.65 3.70
N PHE A 92 -4.05 -4.37 2.49
CA PHE A 92 -3.57 -3.28 1.66
C PHE A 92 -3.87 -1.90 2.28
N ALA A 93 -5.06 -1.69 2.85
CA ALA A 93 -5.39 -0.47 3.57
C ALA A 93 -4.47 -0.24 4.78
N ASP A 94 -4.16 -1.29 5.55
CA ASP A 94 -3.20 -1.23 6.65
C ASP A 94 -1.80 -0.78 6.18
N ALA A 95 -1.31 -1.33 5.07
CA ALA A 95 -0.05 -0.91 4.48
C ALA A 95 -0.09 0.55 4.03
N CYS A 96 -1.17 0.98 3.37
CA CYS A 96 -1.37 2.38 3.01
C CYS A 96 -1.29 3.32 4.22
N ARG A 97 -1.86 2.92 5.37
CA ARG A 97 -1.72 3.68 6.63
C ARG A 97 -0.27 3.73 7.11
N LEU A 98 0.40 2.59 7.12
CA LEU A 98 1.77 2.43 7.61
C LEU A 98 2.79 3.24 6.81
N PHE A 99 2.62 3.31 5.49
CA PHE A 99 3.51 4.03 4.57
C PHE A 99 3.01 5.43 4.22
N GLU A 100 1.94 5.89 4.88
CA GLU A 100 1.29 7.18 4.60
C GLU A 100 0.94 7.37 3.10
N ARG A 101 0.49 6.31 2.44
CA ARG A 101 0.05 6.30 1.03
C ARG A 101 -1.47 6.39 0.97
N ARG A 102 -1.97 7.62 0.91
CA ARG A 102 -3.41 7.91 0.98
C ARG A 102 -3.92 8.46 -0.35
N ALA A 103 -4.40 7.56 -1.21
CA ALA A 103 -5.13 7.96 -2.41
C ALA A 103 -6.39 8.74 -2.03
N LYS A 104 -6.55 9.95 -2.55
CA LYS A 104 -7.77 10.75 -2.38
C LYS A 104 -8.87 10.31 -3.32
N VAL A 105 -8.50 9.71 -4.45
CA VAL A 105 -9.43 9.25 -5.48
C VAL A 105 -9.25 7.76 -5.71
N LEU A 106 -10.36 7.03 -5.71
CA LEU A 106 -10.40 5.60 -6.03
C LEU A 106 -11.21 5.40 -7.32
N HIS A 107 -10.62 4.84 -8.36
CA HIS A 107 -11.36 4.40 -9.54
C HIS A 107 -11.69 2.92 -9.42
N LEU A 108 -12.96 2.59 -9.61
CA LEU A 108 -13.46 1.22 -9.55
C LEU A 108 -13.88 0.73 -10.94
N PRO A 109 -13.87 -0.61 -11.17
CA PRO A 109 -14.32 -1.21 -12.41
C PRO A 109 -15.73 -0.76 -12.84
N ALA A 110 -15.91 -0.59 -14.15
CA ALA A 110 -17.23 -0.44 -14.74
C ALA A 110 -18.04 -1.71 -14.53
N GLY A 111 -19.26 -1.60 -13.99
CA GLY A 111 -20.17 -2.74 -13.84
C GLY A 111 -20.20 -3.41 -12.46
N LEU A 112 -19.60 -2.79 -11.44
CA LEU A 112 -19.91 -3.15 -10.05
C LEU A 112 -21.36 -2.79 -9.73
N SER A 113 -22.15 -3.79 -9.35
CA SER A 113 -23.57 -3.61 -8.97
C SER A 113 -23.75 -2.94 -7.60
N ALA A 114 -22.71 -2.98 -6.76
CA ALA A 114 -22.63 -2.31 -5.47
C ALA A 114 -21.17 -1.97 -5.16
N LEU A 115 -20.96 -1.04 -4.23
CA LEU A 115 -19.61 -0.78 -3.70
C LEU A 115 -19.12 -2.02 -2.91
N PRO A 116 -17.86 -2.45 -3.13
CA PRO A 116 -17.27 -3.51 -2.32
C PRO A 116 -17.20 -3.14 -0.84
N SER A 117 -17.40 -4.10 0.05
CA SER A 117 -17.36 -3.94 1.52
C SER A 117 -16.04 -3.37 2.03
N TRP A 118 -14.93 -3.75 1.39
CA TRP A 118 -13.60 -3.26 1.75
C TRP A 118 -13.38 -1.77 1.47
N VAL A 119 -14.26 -1.10 0.71
CA VAL A 119 -14.13 0.34 0.41
C VAL A 119 -14.08 1.18 1.70
N ASP A 120 -14.81 0.74 2.73
CA ASP A 120 -14.83 1.41 4.03
C ASP A 120 -13.48 1.32 4.77
N ALA A 121 -12.59 0.41 4.36
CA ALA A 121 -11.22 0.34 4.87
C ALA A 121 -10.34 1.54 4.42
N PHE A 122 -10.81 2.37 3.47
CA PHE A 122 -10.10 3.52 2.92
C PHE A 122 -10.75 4.86 3.34
N PRO A 123 -10.77 5.21 4.65
CA PRO A 123 -11.47 6.41 5.13
C PRO A 123 -10.85 7.74 4.66
N TRP A 124 -9.68 7.69 4.02
CA TRP A 124 -9.01 8.86 3.43
C TRP A 124 -9.35 9.09 1.95
N VAL A 125 -10.12 8.20 1.32
CA VAL A 125 -10.61 8.41 -0.04
C VAL A 125 -11.74 9.44 0.02
N GLU A 126 -11.54 10.57 -0.65
CA GLU A 126 -12.49 11.67 -0.72
C GLU A 126 -13.51 11.46 -1.85
N ARG A 127 -13.12 10.75 -2.91
CA ARG A 127 -13.94 10.54 -4.09
C ARG A 127 -13.77 9.15 -4.68
N ILE A 128 -14.90 8.47 -4.90
CA ILE A 128 -14.96 7.18 -5.59
C ILE A 128 -15.54 7.41 -6.99
N MET A 129 -14.82 6.99 -8.02
CA MET A 129 -15.26 7.02 -9.41
C MET A 129 -15.65 5.61 -9.84
N ALA A 130 -16.94 5.32 -9.86
CA ALA A 130 -17.49 4.05 -10.35
C ALA A 130 -18.39 4.32 -11.56
N PRO A 131 -18.18 3.67 -12.72
CA PRO A 131 -19.08 3.79 -13.87
C PRO A 131 -20.43 3.13 -13.53
N GLY A 132 -21.45 3.96 -13.27
CA GLY A 132 -22.78 3.52 -12.83
C GLY A 132 -23.37 4.35 -11.68
N ALA A 133 -22.55 5.14 -10.97
CA ALA A 133 -23.02 6.22 -10.10
C ALA A 133 -23.48 7.41 -10.96
N VAL A 134 -24.47 7.18 -11.81
CA VAL A 134 -25.24 8.27 -12.41
C VAL A 134 -26.13 8.75 -11.26
N ASP A 135 -25.91 9.98 -10.78
CA ASP A 135 -26.97 10.73 -10.12
C ASP A 135 -28.20 10.61 -11.02
N ALA A 136 -29.17 9.79 -10.62
CA ALA A 136 -30.44 9.75 -11.30
C ALA A 136 -30.98 11.19 -11.24
N PRO A 137 -31.18 11.89 -12.38
CA PRO A 137 -31.83 13.19 -12.33
C PRO A 137 -33.18 12.97 -11.67
N THR A 138 -33.37 13.58 -10.50
CA THR A 138 -34.67 13.63 -9.84
C THR A 138 -35.62 14.23 -10.87
N PRO A 139 -36.72 13.56 -11.26
CA PRO A 139 -37.69 14.19 -12.15
C PRO A 139 -38.32 15.35 -11.38
N GLN A 140 -37.84 16.57 -11.64
CA GLN A 140 -38.56 17.78 -11.29
C GLN A 140 -39.70 17.96 -12.27
N ASP A 141 -40.91 17.91 -11.71
CA ASP A 141 -42.15 18.55 -12.12
C ASP A 141 -42.57 18.48 -13.60
N ALA A 142 -43.66 17.75 -13.83
CA ALA A 142 -44.63 18.01 -14.89
C ALA A 142 -45.99 18.34 -14.26
#